data_AF-A0A6G0VIH1-F1
#
_entry.id   AF-A0A6G0VIH1-F1
#
_cell.length_a   1.000
_cell.length_b   1.000
_cell.length_c   1.000
_cell.angle_alpha   90.00
_cell.angle_beta   90.00
_cell.angle_gamma   90.00
#
_symmetry.space_group_name_H-M   'P 1'
#
loop_
_entity.id
_entity.type
_entity.pdbx_description
1 polymer ?
#
loop_
_entity_poly.entity_id
_entity_poly.type
_entity_poly.pdbx_seq_one_letter_code
_entity_poly.pdbx_strand_id
1 'polypeptide(L)'
;MRKKNEDGDKFIFRDVKWFRYSKENKNVVFYKTSLDENEHFKTLDMSRRKSISMDLPKAYTDILEITEEKKSDLLSLLSFIPEVFHNFYQNLKTSKDICDPIVSEDSD
;
A
#
# COMPACT_ATOMS: atom_id res chain seq x y z
N MET A 1 -4.77 -23.77 -8.77
CA MET A 1 -4.82 -22.74 -9.84
C MET A 1 -3.89 -23.19 -10.97
N ARG A 2 -4.40 -23.58 -12.15
CA ARG A 2 -3.56 -24.02 -13.30
C ARG A 2 -3.30 -22.84 -14.24
N LYS A 3 -2.49 -21.87 -13.81
CA LYS A 3 -2.05 -20.78 -14.67
C LYS A 3 -0.65 -21.06 -15.22
N LYS A 4 -0.35 -20.48 -16.38
CA LYS A 4 0.96 -20.52 -17.01
C LYS A 4 1.48 -19.10 -17.17
N ASN A 5 2.80 -18.91 -17.15
CA ASN A 5 3.41 -17.65 -17.57
C ASN A 5 3.30 -17.48 -19.09
N GLU A 6 3.72 -16.32 -19.59
CA GLU A 6 3.78 -16.04 -21.02
C GLU A 6 4.70 -16.99 -21.79
N ASP A 7 5.74 -17.53 -21.13
CA ASP A 7 6.66 -18.51 -21.71
C ASP A 7 6.08 -19.93 -21.80
N GLY A 8 4.88 -20.17 -21.25
CA GLY A 8 4.20 -21.47 -21.27
C GLY A 8 4.52 -22.43 -20.11
N ASP A 9 5.44 -22.04 -19.21
CA ASP A 9 5.74 -22.71 -17.95
C ASP A 9 4.57 -22.64 -16.97
N LYS A 10 4.48 -23.65 -16.10
CA LYS A 10 3.48 -23.69 -15.04
C LYS A 10 3.81 -22.67 -13.95
N PHE A 11 2.83 -21.83 -13.63
CA PHE A 11 2.92 -20.95 -12.47
C PHE A 11 2.69 -21.73 -11.18
N ILE A 12 3.70 -21.76 -10.30
CA ILE A 12 3.64 -22.41 -8.99
C ILE A 12 3.72 -21.31 -7.93
N PHE A 13 2.56 -20.93 -7.37
CA PHE A 13 2.44 -19.81 -6.43
C PHE A 13 3.37 -19.94 -5.21
N ARG A 14 3.57 -21.16 -4.69
CA ARG A 14 4.44 -21.44 -3.54
C ARG A 14 5.90 -21.04 -3.76
N ASP A 15 6.36 -21.10 -5.00
CA ASP A 15 7.77 -20.90 -5.32
C ASP A 15 8.07 -19.43 -5.62
N VAL A 16 7.04 -18.59 -5.70
CA VAL A 16 7.19 -17.15 -5.95
C VAL A 16 7.67 -16.46 -4.68
N LYS A 17 8.74 -15.68 -4.81
CA LYS A 17 9.33 -14.91 -3.70
C LYS A 17 9.14 -13.41 -3.87
N TRP A 18 8.97 -12.94 -5.10
CA TRP A 18 8.87 -11.52 -5.40
C TRP A 18 7.72 -11.27 -6.37
N PHE A 19 6.78 -10.42 -5.96
CA PHE A 19 5.74 -9.88 -6.84
C PHE A 19 6.00 -8.40 -7.15
N ARG A 20 5.73 -8.00 -8.39
CA ARG A 20 5.77 -6.61 -8.83
C ARG A 20 4.51 -6.31 -9.65
N TYR A 21 3.90 -5.17 -9.33
CA TYR A 21 2.71 -4.66 -10.00
C TYR A 21 3.02 -3.29 -10.60
N SER A 22 2.48 -3.00 -11.78
CA SER A 22 2.57 -1.69 -12.42
C SER A 22 1.16 -1.16 -12.69
N LYS A 23 0.97 0.15 -12.57
CA LYS A 23 -0.29 0.82 -12.93
C LYS A 23 -0.53 0.83 -14.44
N GLU A 24 0.54 0.78 -15.23
CA GLU A 24 0.50 0.80 -16.70
C GLU A 24 -0.03 -0.54 -17.24
N ASN A 25 0.50 -1.64 -16.70
CA ASN A 25 0.16 -2.99 -17.14
C ASN A 25 -0.95 -3.59 -16.28
N LYS A 26 -2.17 -3.08 -16.48
CA LYS A 26 -3.36 -3.59 -15.80
C LYS A 26 -3.53 -5.09 -16.10
N ASN A 27 -3.87 -5.87 -15.08
CA ASN A 27 -4.03 -7.33 -15.14
C ASN A 27 -2.75 -8.14 -15.38
N VAL A 28 -1.58 -7.53 -15.42
CA VAL A 28 -0.32 -8.27 -15.56
C VAL A 28 0.40 -8.29 -14.22
N VAL A 29 0.86 -9.48 -13.83
CA VAL A 29 1.67 -9.67 -12.62
C VAL A 29 3.06 -10.09 -13.03
N PHE A 30 4.06 -9.33 -12.59
CA PHE A 30 5.46 -9.67 -12.75
C PHE A 30 5.93 -10.39 -11.50
N TYR A 31 6.64 -11.50 -11.66
CA TYR A 31 7.12 -12.27 -10.51
C TYR A 31 8.50 -12.89 -10.71
N LYS A 32 9.19 -13.17 -9.60
CA LYS A 32 10.43 -13.95 -9.56
C LYS A 32 10.31 -15.10 -8.56
N THR A 33 11.05 -16.17 -8.82
CA THR A 33 11.21 -17.31 -7.91
C THR A 33 12.47 -17.20 -7.06
N SER A 34 13.37 -16.26 -7.37
CA SER A 34 14.51 -15.85 -6.54
C SER A 34 14.35 -14.43 -6.01
N LEU A 35 15.25 -14.05 -5.10
CA LEU A 35 15.46 -12.68 -4.64
C LEU A 35 16.65 -12.00 -5.34
N ASP A 36 17.23 -12.64 -6.36
CA ASP A 36 18.30 -12.06 -7.17
C ASP A 36 17.77 -10.86 -7.97
N GLU A 37 18.44 -9.71 -7.82
CA GLU A 37 18.10 -8.48 -8.52
C GLU A 37 18.30 -8.60 -10.03
N ASN A 38 19.31 -9.38 -10.46
CA ASN A 38 19.67 -9.56 -11.87
C ASN A 38 18.74 -10.51 -12.63
N GLU A 39 17.98 -11.35 -11.93
CA GLU A 39 16.99 -12.23 -12.55
C GLU A 39 15.91 -11.37 -13.24
N HIS A 40 15.53 -11.72 -14.47
CA HIS A 40 14.42 -11.05 -15.13
C HIS A 40 13.07 -11.48 -14.53
N PHE A 41 12.11 -10.57 -14.47
CA PHE A 41 10.76 -10.91 -14.05
C PHE A 41 10.06 -11.78 -15.10
N LYS A 42 9.41 -12.84 -14.65
CA LYS A 42 8.43 -13.59 -15.45
C LYS A 42 7.08 -12.89 -15.42
N THR A 43 6.32 -13.04 -16.47
CA THR A 43 5.03 -12.37 -16.64
C THR A 43 3.86 -13.34 -16.53
N LEU A 44 2.83 -12.95 -15.79
CA LEU A 44 1.61 -13.71 -15.60
C LEU A 44 0.40 -12.86 -15.96
N ASP A 45 -0.34 -13.25 -17.00
CA ASP A 45 -1.60 -12.62 -17.37
C ASP A 45 -2.74 -13.04 -16.41
N MET A 46 -3.30 -12.04 -15.74
CA MET A 46 -4.44 -12.16 -14.82
C MET A 46 -5.78 -11.78 -15.46
N SER A 47 -5.79 -11.45 -16.74
CA SER A 47 -7.00 -11.12 -17.49
C SER A 47 -8.01 -12.27 -17.40
N ARG A 48 -9.23 -11.95 -16.97
CA ARG A 48 -10.38 -12.87 -17.03
C ARG A 48 -11.15 -12.57 -18.31
N ARG A 49 -11.79 -13.59 -18.89
CA ARG A 49 -12.67 -13.45 -20.09
C ARG A 49 -13.80 -12.41 -19.94
N LYS A 50 -14.13 -11.99 -18.71
CA LYS A 50 -15.00 -10.86 -18.41
C LYS A 50 -14.24 -9.92 -17.47
N SER A 51 -13.52 -8.95 -18.01
CA SER A 51 -12.92 -7.88 -17.20
C SER A 51 -14.03 -6.93 -16.76
N ILE A 52 -14.31 -6.87 -15.46
CA ILE A 52 -15.07 -5.77 -14.90
C ILE A 52 -14.08 -4.63 -14.76
N SER A 53 -14.23 -3.57 -15.56
CA SER A 53 -13.53 -2.31 -15.28
C SER A 53 -14.14 -1.73 -14.01
N MET A 54 -13.48 -1.94 -12.87
CA MET A 54 -13.80 -1.18 -11.67
C MET A 54 -12.86 0.01 -11.63
N ASP A 55 -13.41 1.19 -11.87
CA ASP A 55 -12.75 2.42 -11.44
C ASP A 55 -12.86 2.45 -9.93
N LEU A 56 -11.77 2.09 -9.24
CA LEU A 56 -11.69 2.20 -7.81
C LEU A 56 -11.65 3.69 -7.45
N PRO A 57 -12.64 4.22 -6.73
CA PRO A 57 -12.55 5.59 -6.25
C PRO A 57 -11.35 5.69 -5.31
N LYS A 58 -10.67 6.83 -5.33
CA LYS A 58 -9.66 7.11 -4.31
C LYS A 58 -10.38 7.13 -2.97
N ALA A 59 -9.90 6.34 -2.01
CA ALA A 59 -10.42 6.35 -0.64
C ALA A 59 -10.30 7.75 0.00
N TYR A 60 -9.23 8.48 -0.36
CA TYR A 60 -8.96 9.83 0.10
C TYR A 60 -8.55 10.71 -1.08
N THR A 61 -9.17 11.88 -1.19
CA THR A 61 -8.86 12.89 -2.21
C THR A 61 -7.92 13.98 -1.70
N ASP A 62 -7.83 14.11 -0.38
CA ASP A 62 -6.98 15.08 0.33
C ASP A 62 -6.37 14.41 1.58
N ILE A 63 -5.44 15.12 2.22
CA ILE A 63 -4.82 14.74 3.49
C ILE A 63 -5.92 14.62 4.55
N LEU A 64 -5.91 13.49 5.25
CA LEU A 64 -6.80 13.26 6.39
C LEU A 64 -6.48 14.22 7.52
N GLU A 65 -7.52 14.88 8.01
CA GLU A 65 -7.45 15.73 9.18
C GLU A 65 -7.33 14.86 10.44
N ILE A 66 -6.67 15.40 11.47
CA ILE A 66 -6.58 14.79 12.79
C ILE A 66 -7.26 15.68 13.83
N THR A 67 -7.56 15.14 15.01
CA THR A 67 -8.11 15.94 16.10
C THR A 67 -7.11 17.00 16.56
N GLU A 68 -7.60 18.10 17.13
CA GLU A 68 -6.74 19.16 17.67
C GLU A 68 -5.92 18.63 18.84
N GLU A 69 -6.51 17.76 19.67
CA GLU A 69 -5.89 17.10 20.80
C GLU A 69 -4.70 16.24 20.36
N LYS A 70 -4.88 15.44 19.32
CA LYS A 70 -3.82 14.59 18.76
C LYS A 70 -2.70 15.40 18.13
N LYS A 71 -3.03 16.50 17.44
CA LYS A 71 -1.99 17.39 16.92
C LYS A 71 -1.19 18.01 18.07
N SER A 72 -1.85 18.48 19.12
CA SER A 72 -1.20 19.05 20.30
C SER A 72 -0.23 18.05 20.94
N ASP A 73 -0.68 16.81 21.13
CA ASP A 73 0.14 15.73 21.67
C ASP A 73 1.37 15.45 20.79
N LEU A 74 1.18 15.32 19.47
CA LEU A 74 2.27 15.14 18.51
C LEU A 74 3.28 16.29 18.51
N LEU A 75 2.81 17.55 18.66
CA LEU A 75 3.68 18.71 18.75
C LEU A 75 4.52 18.70 20.04
N SER A 76 3.97 18.18 21.15
CA SER A 76 4.71 18.03 22.41
C SER A 76 5.86 17.03 22.31
N LEU A 77 5.71 16.02 21.45
CA LEU A 77 6.70 14.97 21.20
C LEU A 77 7.82 15.39 20.23
N LEU A 78 7.74 16.58 19.61
CA LEU A 78 8.75 17.04 18.65
C LEU A 78 10.16 17.13 19.23
N SER A 79 10.29 17.32 20.55
CA SER A 79 11.58 17.33 21.25
C SER A 79 12.36 16.01 21.09
N PHE A 80 11.68 14.91 20.79
CA PHE A 80 12.26 13.58 20.58
C PHE A 80 12.46 13.22 19.10
N ILE A 81 12.05 14.11 18.18
CA ILE A 81 12.09 13.87 16.72
C ILE A 81 13.11 14.83 16.08
N PRO A 82 13.92 14.39 15.10
CA PRO A 82 14.83 15.29 14.38
C PRO A 82 14.11 16.47 13.72
N GLU A 83 14.71 17.66 13.81
CA GLU A 83 14.14 18.94 13.33
C GLU A 83 13.74 18.92 11.85
N VAL A 84 14.44 18.14 11.03
CA VAL A 84 14.13 17.95 9.59
C VAL A 84 12.70 17.45 9.35
N PHE A 85 12.07 16.81 10.35
CA PHE A 85 10.70 16.32 10.25
C PHE A 85 9.67 17.22 10.93
N HIS A 86 10.08 18.25 11.69
CA HIS A 86 9.13 19.09 12.44
C HIS A 86 8.12 19.79 11.55
N ASN A 87 8.56 20.25 10.37
CA ASN A 87 7.70 20.92 9.39
C ASN A 87 6.52 20.03 8.94
N PHE A 88 6.70 18.71 8.92
CA PHE A 88 5.61 17.78 8.61
C PHE A 88 4.49 17.86 9.66
N TYR A 89 4.83 17.76 10.94
CA TYR A 89 3.87 17.74 12.04
C TYR A 89 3.17 19.09 12.25
N GLN A 90 3.89 20.19 12.05
CA GLN A 90 3.34 21.54 12.16
C GLN A 90 2.22 21.80 11.12
N ASN A 91 2.37 21.25 9.91
CA ASN A 91 1.43 21.42 8.81
C ASN A 91 0.29 20.38 8.75
N LEU A 92 0.15 19.51 9.76
CA LEU A 92 -0.98 18.59 9.83
C LEU A 92 -2.31 19.37 9.93
N LYS A 93 -3.27 19.00 9.08
CA LYS A 93 -4.62 19.58 9.11
C LYS A 93 -5.39 19.06 10.31
N THR A 94 -6.21 19.91 10.93
CA THR A 94 -7.02 19.56 12.09
C THR A 94 -8.49 19.84 11.88
N SER A 95 -9.34 19.02 12.51
CA SER A 95 -10.78 19.25 12.56
C SER A 95 -11.36 18.86 13.91
N LYS A 96 -12.37 19.62 14.34
CA LYS A 96 -13.10 19.41 15.60
C LYS A 96 -14.24 18.40 15.47
N ASP A 97 -14.67 18.12 14.24
CA ASP A 97 -15.85 17.31 13.96
C ASP A 97 -15.51 15.82 13.74
N ILE A 98 -14.24 15.46 13.88
CA ILE A 98 -13.76 14.08 13.74
C ILE A 98 -13.46 13.47 15.11
N CYS A 99 -13.83 12.21 15.27
CA CYS A 99 -13.48 11.42 16.45
C CYS A 99 -12.32 10.49 16.07
N ASP A 100 -11.28 10.46 16.90
CA ASP A 100 -10.21 9.49 16.72
C ASP A 100 -10.78 8.06 16.86
N PRO A 101 -10.41 7.13 15.96
CA PRO A 101 -10.85 5.75 16.08
C PRO A 101 -10.37 5.17 17.42
N ILE A 102 -11.33 4.75 18.24
CA ILE A 102 -11.04 4.10 19.52
C ILE A 102 -10.36 2.77 19.20
N VAL A 103 -9.08 2.65 19.55
CA VAL A 103 -8.40 1.36 19.54
C VAL A 103 -8.99 0.57 20.70
N SER A 104 -9.80 -0.44 20.40
CA SER A 104 -10.20 -1.41 21.42
C SER A 104 -8.93 -2.10 21.92
N GLU A 105 -8.59 -1.87 23.18
CA GLU A 105 -7.62 -2.69 23.89
C GLU A 105 -8.23 -4.09 24.00
N ASP A 106 -7.90 -4.96 23.04
CA ASP A 106 -8.09 -6.39 23.22
C ASP A 106 -7.29 -6.77 24.47
N SER A 107 -8.00 -6.95 25.58
CA SER A 107 -7.40 -7.43 26.83
C SER A 107 -6.91 -8.86 26.61
N ASP A 108 -5.60 -9.07 26.80
CA ASP A 108 -4.93 -10.39 26.79
C ASP A 108 -5.58 -11.43 27.72
#